data_AF-E1Z3U9-F1
#
_entry.id   AF-E1Z3U9-F1
#
_cell.length_a   1.000
_cell.length_b   1.000
_cell.length_c   1.000
_cell.angle_alpha   90.00
_cell.angle_beta   90.00
_cell.angle_gamma   90.00
#
_symmetry.space_group_name_H-M   'P 1'
#
loop_
_entity.id
_entity.type
_entity.pdbx_description
1 polymer ?
#
loop_
_entity_poly.entity_id
_entity_poly.type
_entity_poly.pdbx_seq_one_letter_code
_entity_poly.pdbx_strand_id
1 'polypeptide(L)'
;MGRGGGGKAAAAGNSSVNKGGMDAVDSRQQVDLDRFIAHCQELQASFTLALSKTYIRAVDGLRNRLMVTEWELGLRPIALQIGVSRFEAWCVANRVDMQLSYGIFDAITTLYEDPTDLSGIDDPFLRMQARSIITQASRAEAEERAKAWESCTAEAQKLASQFSEAEFISSLIPDPIEHGVVDGLRKLVAPMMGKTAG
;
A
#
# COMPACT_ATOMS: atom_id res chain seq x y z
N MET A 1 -41.49 95.03 -2.05
CA MET A 1 -42.24 94.78 -0.79
C MET A 1 -41.92 93.36 -0.32
N GLY A 2 -41.59 93.19 0.97
CA GLY A 2 -41.13 91.94 1.62
C GLY A 2 -39.60 91.86 1.76
N ARG A 3 -38.92 92.41 2.79
CA ARG A 3 -38.78 91.95 4.21
C ARG A 3 -38.56 90.43 4.28
N GLY A 4 -37.50 89.85 4.86
CA GLY A 4 -36.44 90.33 5.75
C GLY A 4 -36.20 89.29 6.87
N GLY A 5 -34.94 89.06 7.26
CA GLY A 5 -34.51 88.24 8.42
C GLY A 5 -34.07 86.83 7.99
N GLY A 6 -32.85 86.34 8.23
CA GLY A 6 -31.93 86.41 9.38
C GLY A 6 -31.52 84.95 9.63
N GLY A 7 -30.34 84.52 10.06
CA GLY A 7 -29.09 85.09 10.52
C GLY A 7 -28.31 83.91 11.15
N LYS A 8 -26.98 84.02 11.15
CA LYS A 8 -25.98 83.29 11.94
C LYS A 8 -25.48 81.90 11.51
N ALA A 9 -24.14 81.87 11.53
CA ALA A 9 -23.18 80.79 11.39
C ALA A 9 -23.30 79.67 12.44
N ALA A 10 -22.79 78.48 12.10
CA ALA A 10 -21.76 77.77 12.86
C ALA A 10 -21.32 76.45 12.18
N ALA A 11 -20.02 76.17 12.33
CA ALA A 11 -19.37 74.85 12.35
C ALA A 11 -19.22 74.06 11.02
N ALA A 12 -18.11 74.33 10.34
CA ALA A 12 -17.39 73.31 9.58
C ALA A 12 -16.83 72.27 10.56
N GLY A 13 -17.54 71.15 10.72
CA GLY A 13 -17.06 69.96 11.41
C GLY A 13 -16.26 69.08 10.45
N ASN A 14 -14.94 69.23 10.48
CA ASN A 14 -14.02 68.36 9.76
C ASN A 14 -13.93 67.00 10.49
N SER A 15 -14.78 66.05 10.11
CA SER A 15 -14.72 64.67 10.54
C SER A 15 -14.07 63.84 9.43
N SER A 16 -12.74 63.88 9.34
CA SER A 16 -11.97 62.89 8.59
C SER A 16 -12.06 61.56 9.33
N VAL A 17 -13.11 60.78 9.06
CA VAL A 17 -13.17 59.38 9.44
C VAL A 17 -12.08 58.67 8.66
N ASN A 18 -11.05 58.26 9.38
CA ASN A 18 -9.90 57.53 8.87
C ASN A 18 -10.37 56.12 8.43
N LYS A 19 -10.91 56.01 7.21
CA LYS A 19 -11.47 54.78 6.62
C LYS A 19 -10.42 53.83 6.04
N GLY A 20 -9.13 54.11 6.21
CA GLY A 20 -8.04 53.32 5.60
C GLY A 20 -7.46 52.19 6.46
N GLY A 21 -7.93 52.02 7.71
CA GLY A 21 -7.30 51.10 8.67
C GLY A 21 -7.88 49.69 8.74
N MET A 22 -9.14 49.48 8.31
CA MET A 22 -9.86 48.23 8.53
C MET A 22 -9.66 47.25 7.35
N ASP A 23 -9.70 47.75 6.11
CA ASP A 23 -9.53 46.92 4.90
C ASP A 23 -8.10 46.35 4.76
N ALA A 24 -7.07 47.08 5.22
CA ALA A 24 -5.68 46.66 5.11
C ALA A 24 -5.28 45.60 6.17
N VAL A 25 -5.94 45.60 7.32
CA VAL A 25 -5.74 44.61 8.39
C VAL A 25 -6.46 43.31 8.04
N ASP A 26 -7.69 43.39 7.54
CA ASP A 26 -8.42 42.23 7.00
C ASP A 26 -7.68 41.61 5.82
N SER A 27 -7.14 42.41 4.90
CA SER A 27 -6.36 41.89 3.76
C SER A 27 -5.08 41.16 4.19
N ARG A 28 -4.38 41.64 5.22
CA ARG A 28 -3.17 40.96 5.75
C ARG A 28 -3.52 39.67 6.48
N GLN A 29 -4.58 39.68 7.29
CA GLN A 29 -5.07 38.47 7.98
C GLN A 29 -5.61 37.43 6.99
N GLN A 30 -6.25 37.87 5.91
CA GLN A 30 -6.71 36.99 4.82
C GLN A 30 -5.52 36.32 4.11
N VAL A 31 -4.47 37.08 3.78
CA VAL A 31 -3.26 36.55 3.12
C VAL A 31 -2.49 35.58 4.02
N ASP A 32 -2.44 35.83 5.33
CA ASP A 32 -1.82 34.91 6.29
C ASP A 32 -2.65 33.62 6.48
N LEU A 33 -3.98 33.71 6.42
CA LEU A 33 -4.89 32.55 6.48
C LEU A 33 -4.78 31.70 5.21
N ASP A 34 -4.74 32.32 4.03
CA ASP A 34 -4.59 31.61 2.75
C ASP A 34 -3.24 30.89 2.67
N ARG A 35 -2.18 31.53 3.17
CA ARG A 35 -0.85 30.91 3.28
C ARG A 35 -0.83 29.73 4.25
N PHE A 36 -1.53 29.84 5.37
CA PHE A 36 -1.68 28.75 6.32
C PHE A 36 -2.48 27.58 5.74
N ILE A 37 -3.55 27.85 4.99
CA ILE A 37 -4.35 26.82 4.30
C ILE A 37 -3.51 26.10 3.24
N ALA A 38 -2.76 26.83 2.42
CA ALA A 38 -1.84 26.23 1.44
C ALA A 38 -0.80 25.32 2.11
N HIS A 39 -0.25 25.75 3.25
CA HIS A 39 0.71 24.94 4.00
C HIS A 39 0.07 23.67 4.61
N CYS A 40 -1.17 23.77 5.09
CA CYS A 40 -1.94 22.60 5.55
C CYS A 40 -2.22 21.61 4.41
N GLN A 41 -2.54 22.09 3.21
CA GLN A 41 -2.77 21.26 2.03
C GLN A 41 -1.49 20.56 1.56
N GLU A 42 -0.36 21.26 1.53
CA GLU A 42 0.96 20.66 1.25
C GLU A 42 1.32 19.58 2.27
N LEU A 43 1.06 19.85 3.56
CA LEU A 43 1.35 18.91 4.64
C LEU A 43 0.44 17.66 4.56
N GLN A 44 -0.84 17.83 4.25
CA GLN A 44 -1.78 16.73 4.00
C GLN A 44 -1.35 15.88 2.79
N ALA A 45 -0.94 16.50 1.68
CA ALA A 45 -0.45 15.77 0.52
C ALA A 45 0.83 14.98 0.85
N SER A 46 1.77 15.59 1.58
CA SER A 46 3.01 14.94 2.01
C SER A 46 2.76 13.75 2.95
N PHE A 47 1.81 13.89 3.89
CA PHE A 47 1.45 12.85 4.83
C PHE A 47 0.73 11.69 4.15
N THR A 48 -0.16 11.99 3.21
CA THR A 48 -0.86 10.98 2.39
C THR A 48 0.12 10.19 1.52
N LEU A 49 1.11 10.86 0.92
CA LEU A 49 2.20 10.20 0.19
C LEU A 49 3.07 9.33 1.10
N ALA A 50 3.40 9.81 2.30
CA ALA A 50 4.18 9.04 3.26
C ALA A 50 3.42 7.78 3.72
N LEU A 51 2.15 7.93 4.10
CA LEU A 51 1.29 6.82 4.51
C LEU A 51 1.11 5.80 3.39
N SER A 52 0.72 6.22 2.19
CA SER A 52 0.55 5.33 1.05
C SER A 52 1.84 4.54 0.73
N LYS A 53 3.00 5.21 0.74
CA LYS A 53 4.29 4.55 0.53
C LYS A 53 4.64 3.53 1.61
N THR A 54 4.39 3.85 2.89
CA THR A 54 4.63 2.90 3.99
C THR A 54 3.66 1.72 3.97
N TYR A 55 2.39 1.97 3.66
CA TYR A 55 1.37 0.94 3.50
C TYR A 55 1.71 -0.03 2.38
N ILE A 56 2.06 0.48 1.18
CA ILE A 56 2.45 -0.36 0.05
C ILE A 56 3.65 -1.25 0.41
N ARG A 57 4.66 -0.70 1.09
CA ARG A 57 5.83 -1.48 1.56
C ARG A 57 5.44 -2.56 2.57
N ALA A 58 4.54 -2.25 3.50
CA ALA A 58 4.07 -3.22 4.48
C ALA A 58 3.28 -4.36 3.84
N VAL A 59 2.40 -4.03 2.87
CA VAL A 59 1.63 -5.00 2.09
C VAL A 59 2.56 -5.88 1.26
N ASP A 60 3.57 -5.31 0.59
CA ASP A 60 4.55 -6.06 -0.19
C ASP A 60 5.36 -7.02 0.70
N GLY A 61 5.79 -6.56 1.88
CA GLY A 61 6.44 -7.41 2.88
C GLY A 61 5.56 -8.57 3.36
N LEU A 62 4.27 -8.30 3.63
CA LEU A 62 3.31 -9.33 4.03
C LEU A 62 3.08 -10.35 2.91
N ARG A 63 2.90 -9.88 1.67
CA ARG A 63 2.74 -10.73 0.48
C ARG A 63 3.92 -11.66 0.31
N ASN A 64 5.15 -11.14 0.34
CA ASN A 64 6.36 -11.96 0.17
C ASN A 64 6.47 -13.04 1.26
N ARG A 65 6.15 -12.70 2.51
CA ARG A 65 6.12 -13.68 3.61
C ARG A 65 5.05 -14.75 3.41
N LEU A 66 3.85 -14.36 3.01
CA LEU A 66 2.76 -15.31 2.71
C LEU A 66 3.14 -16.23 1.56
N MET A 67 3.72 -15.69 0.49
CA MET A 67 4.14 -16.46 -0.68
C MET A 67 5.18 -17.53 -0.33
N VAL A 68 6.16 -17.19 0.51
CA VAL A 68 7.18 -18.13 1.01
C VAL A 68 6.54 -19.16 1.94
N THR A 69 5.67 -18.73 2.85
CA THR A 69 5.03 -19.63 3.82
C THR A 69 4.13 -20.65 3.14
N GLU A 70 3.33 -20.21 2.15
CA GLU A 70 2.47 -21.08 1.35
C GLU A 70 3.28 -22.08 0.51
N TRP A 71 4.44 -21.66 -0.01
CA TRP A 71 5.35 -22.57 -0.70
C TRP A 71 5.88 -23.63 0.24
N GLU A 72 6.48 -23.24 1.37
CA GLU A 72 7.13 -24.18 2.29
C GLU A 72 6.13 -25.14 2.95
N LEU A 73 4.94 -24.67 3.33
CA LEU A 73 3.97 -25.49 4.07
C LEU A 73 2.97 -26.22 3.18
N GLY A 74 2.67 -25.71 1.99
CA GLY A 74 1.62 -26.25 1.13
C GLY A 74 2.18 -26.93 -0.11
N LEU A 75 2.78 -26.14 -1.01
CA LEU A 75 3.07 -26.59 -2.37
C LEU A 75 4.35 -27.41 -2.48
N ARG A 76 5.38 -27.10 -1.69
CA ARG A 76 6.66 -27.81 -1.74
C ARG A 76 6.52 -29.29 -1.39
N PRO A 77 5.83 -29.70 -0.30
CA PRO A 77 5.59 -31.12 -0.02
C PRO A 77 4.87 -31.85 -1.16
N ILE A 78 3.83 -31.22 -1.74
CA ILE A 78 3.07 -31.79 -2.86
C ILE A 78 3.97 -31.98 -4.09
N ALA A 79 4.77 -30.96 -4.43
CA ALA A 79 5.68 -31.01 -5.58
C ALA A 79 6.76 -32.09 -5.41
N LEU A 80 7.26 -32.29 -4.18
CA LEU A 80 8.19 -33.35 -3.86
C LEU A 80 7.55 -34.75 -3.99
N GLN A 81 6.31 -34.93 -3.52
CA GLN A 81 5.57 -36.19 -3.69
C GLN A 81 5.27 -36.50 -5.17
N ILE A 82 4.96 -35.49 -5.98
CA ILE A 82 4.86 -35.62 -7.44
C ILE A 82 6.22 -36.06 -8.03
N GLY A 83 7.32 -35.56 -7.48
CA GLY A 83 8.67 -36.01 -7.82
C GLY A 83 8.89 -37.50 -7.54
N VAL A 84 8.46 -37.98 -6.37
CA VAL A 84 8.57 -39.39 -5.98
C VAL A 84 7.71 -40.27 -6.88
N SER A 85 6.48 -39.87 -7.20
CA SER A 85 5.61 -40.65 -8.11
C SER A 85 6.15 -40.71 -9.54
N ARG A 86 6.79 -39.64 -10.03
CA ARG A 86 7.50 -39.65 -11.31
C ARG A 86 8.69 -40.60 -11.29
N PHE A 87 9.43 -40.65 -10.18
CA PHE A 87 10.54 -41.56 -10.01
C PHE A 87 10.06 -43.03 -9.96
N GLU A 88 8.97 -43.31 -9.24
CA GLU A 88 8.31 -44.62 -9.22
C GLU A 88 7.92 -45.07 -10.63
N ALA A 89 7.23 -44.20 -11.39
CA ALA A 89 6.85 -44.49 -12.77
C ALA A 89 8.07 -44.79 -13.66
N TRP A 90 9.17 -44.07 -13.46
CA TRP A 90 10.43 -44.32 -14.16
C TRP A 90 11.03 -45.68 -13.79
N CYS A 91 10.99 -46.07 -12.51
CA CYS A 91 11.48 -47.38 -12.06
C CYS A 91 10.68 -48.53 -12.68
N VAL A 92 9.35 -48.40 -12.72
CA VAL A 92 8.45 -49.38 -13.35
C VAL A 92 8.74 -49.49 -14.85
N ALA A 93 8.89 -48.35 -15.54
CA ALA A 93 9.14 -48.31 -16.98
C ALA A 93 10.47 -48.96 -17.37
N ASN A 94 11.52 -48.76 -16.57
CA ASN A 94 12.86 -49.29 -16.84
C ASN A 94 13.08 -50.69 -16.28
N ARG A 95 12.05 -51.31 -15.67
CA ARG A 95 12.13 -52.60 -15.00
C ARG A 95 13.36 -52.68 -14.11
N VAL A 96 13.49 -51.68 -13.25
CA VAL A 96 14.61 -51.58 -12.32
C VAL A 96 14.49 -52.73 -11.32
N ASP A 97 15.06 -53.87 -11.71
CA ASP A 97 15.16 -55.09 -10.91
C ASP A 97 16.31 -54.86 -9.95
N MET A 98 16.01 -54.77 -8.66
CA MET A 98 17.03 -54.34 -7.70
C MET A 98 17.26 -55.36 -6.62
N GLN A 99 18.50 -55.83 -6.62
CA GLN A 99 19.24 -56.37 -5.49
C GLN A 99 19.46 -55.30 -4.39
N LEU A 100 18.46 -54.45 -4.11
CA LEU A 100 18.45 -53.56 -2.96
C LEU A 100 18.30 -54.42 -1.70
N SER A 101 18.97 -54.05 -0.62
CA SER A 101 18.89 -54.78 0.65
C SER A 101 17.48 -54.76 1.28
N TYR A 102 16.63 -53.85 0.83
CA TYR A 102 15.24 -53.62 1.21
C TYR A 102 14.49 -53.37 -0.11
N GLY A 103 13.44 -54.12 -0.45
CA GLY A 103 12.88 -54.12 -1.81
C GLY A 103 12.51 -52.72 -2.33
N ILE A 104 12.52 -52.51 -3.65
CA ILE A 104 12.26 -51.20 -4.28
C ILE A 104 10.94 -50.56 -3.84
N PHE A 105 9.93 -51.38 -3.54
CA PHE A 105 8.65 -50.95 -3.02
C PHE A 105 8.77 -50.26 -1.66
N ASP A 106 9.56 -50.83 -0.75
CA ASP A 106 9.77 -50.28 0.58
C ASP A 106 10.57 -48.97 0.51
N ALA A 107 11.61 -48.93 -0.34
CA ALA A 107 12.40 -47.72 -0.56
C ALA A 107 11.54 -46.56 -1.13
N ILE A 108 10.65 -46.85 -2.08
CA ILE A 108 9.70 -45.86 -2.62
C ILE A 108 8.69 -45.44 -1.56
N THR A 109 8.20 -46.38 -0.74
CA THR A 109 7.27 -46.07 0.36
C THR A 109 7.90 -45.11 1.36
N THR A 110 9.16 -45.34 1.76
CA THR A 110 9.92 -44.41 2.61
C THR A 110 10.10 -43.04 1.96
N LEU A 111 10.31 -42.98 0.64
CA LEU A 111 10.42 -41.71 -0.08
C LEU A 111 9.11 -40.91 -0.11
N TYR A 112 7.94 -41.55 -0.02
CA TYR A 112 6.69 -40.81 0.13
C TYR A 112 6.52 -40.17 1.51
N GLU A 113 7.16 -40.74 2.54
CA GLU A 113 7.21 -40.17 3.89
C GLU A 113 8.21 -39.01 3.97
N ASP A 114 9.43 -39.20 3.46
CA ASP A 114 10.44 -38.16 3.30
C ASP A 114 11.10 -38.21 1.92
N PRO A 115 10.67 -37.35 0.97
CA PRO A 115 11.23 -37.29 -0.39
C PRO A 115 12.70 -36.88 -0.47
N THR A 116 13.28 -36.38 0.63
CA THR A 116 14.67 -35.94 0.69
C THR A 116 15.62 -37.01 1.24
N ASP A 117 15.08 -38.00 1.96
CA ASP A 117 15.85 -39.11 2.48
C ASP A 117 16.02 -40.22 1.43
N LEU A 118 17.20 -40.22 0.80
CA LEU A 118 17.57 -41.20 -0.21
C LEU A 118 18.44 -42.33 0.36
N SER A 119 18.51 -42.47 1.69
CA SER A 119 19.34 -43.47 2.36
C SER A 119 18.91 -44.92 2.06
N GLY A 120 17.62 -45.14 1.78
CA GLY A 120 17.07 -46.45 1.40
C GLY A 120 17.45 -46.93 -0.01
N ILE A 121 18.14 -46.12 -0.81
CA ILE A 121 18.63 -46.52 -2.14
C ILE A 121 20.13 -46.81 -2.06
N ASP A 122 20.52 -48.08 -2.15
CA ASP A 122 21.92 -48.52 -2.09
C ASP A 122 22.75 -48.06 -3.31
N ASP A 123 22.18 -48.13 -4.52
CA ASP A 123 22.86 -47.77 -5.77
C ASP A 123 23.08 -46.25 -5.88
N PRO A 124 24.35 -45.76 -5.95
CA PRO A 124 24.67 -44.35 -6.10
C PRO A 124 24.08 -43.70 -7.36
N PHE A 125 24.01 -44.43 -8.48
CA PHE A 125 23.50 -43.88 -9.74
C PHE A 125 22.00 -43.68 -9.67
N LEU A 126 21.29 -44.67 -9.13
CA LEU A 126 19.87 -44.55 -8.90
C LEU A 126 19.53 -43.45 -7.90
N ARG A 127 20.34 -43.32 -6.83
CA ARG A 127 20.19 -42.23 -5.85
C ARG A 127 20.29 -40.86 -6.51
N MET A 128 21.26 -40.69 -7.41
CA MET A 128 21.44 -39.46 -8.18
C MET A 128 20.26 -39.21 -9.13
N GLN A 129 19.75 -40.26 -9.77
CA GLN A 129 18.58 -40.18 -10.66
C GLN A 129 17.31 -39.79 -9.91
N ALA A 130 17.04 -40.43 -8.77
CA ALA A 130 15.93 -40.11 -7.88
C ALA A 130 15.99 -38.64 -7.44
N ARG A 131 17.15 -38.19 -6.95
CA ARG A 131 17.37 -36.78 -6.58
C ARG A 131 17.06 -35.84 -7.74
N SER A 132 17.54 -36.16 -8.94
CA SER A 132 17.34 -35.32 -10.12
C SER A 132 15.86 -35.18 -10.47
N ILE A 133 15.12 -36.30 -10.54
CA ILE A 133 13.70 -36.32 -10.89
C ILE A 133 12.87 -35.55 -9.86
N ILE A 134 13.11 -35.80 -8.56
CA ILE A 134 12.40 -35.14 -7.47
C ILE A 134 12.67 -33.62 -7.49
N THR A 135 13.93 -33.23 -7.68
CA THR A 135 14.31 -31.80 -7.75
C THR A 135 13.70 -31.11 -8.97
N GLN A 136 13.67 -31.78 -10.14
CA GLN A 136 13.07 -31.23 -11.34
C GLN A 136 11.56 -31.01 -11.18
N ALA A 137 10.85 -31.94 -10.54
CA ALA A 137 9.43 -31.77 -10.25
C ALA A 137 9.18 -30.56 -9.33
N SER A 138 9.95 -30.44 -8.24
CA SER A 138 9.86 -29.29 -7.34
C SER A 138 10.17 -27.96 -8.05
N ARG A 139 11.18 -27.95 -8.93
CA ARG A 139 11.56 -26.75 -9.69
C ARG A 139 10.50 -26.33 -10.71
N ALA A 140 9.90 -27.28 -11.43
CA ALA A 140 8.86 -26.97 -12.40
C ALA A 140 7.65 -26.28 -11.74
N GLU A 141 7.21 -26.77 -10.57
CA GLU A 141 6.13 -26.15 -9.79
C GLU A 141 6.54 -24.76 -9.27
N ALA A 142 7.79 -24.60 -8.83
CA ALA A 142 8.31 -23.30 -8.40
C ALA A 142 8.32 -22.28 -9.56
N GLU A 143 8.67 -22.70 -10.77
CA GLU A 143 8.68 -21.86 -11.98
C GLU A 143 7.27 -21.45 -12.41
N GLU A 144 6.28 -22.35 -12.37
CA GLU A 144 4.88 -22.00 -12.63
C GLU A 144 4.33 -20.99 -11.61
N ARG A 145 4.68 -21.16 -10.33
CA ARG A 145 4.32 -20.18 -9.29
C ARG A 145 4.98 -18.82 -9.51
N ALA A 146 6.25 -18.79 -9.94
CA ALA A 146 6.93 -17.55 -10.27
C ALA A 146 6.21 -16.80 -11.40
N LYS A 147 5.78 -17.51 -12.46
CA LYS A 147 4.99 -16.92 -13.55
C LYS A 147 3.66 -16.35 -13.06
N ALA A 148 2.95 -17.07 -12.18
CA ALA A 148 1.71 -16.57 -11.59
C ALA A 148 1.96 -15.28 -10.77
N TRP A 149 3.04 -15.24 -9.99
CA TRP A 149 3.42 -14.05 -9.23
C TRP A 149 3.75 -12.86 -10.15
N GLU A 150 4.50 -13.09 -11.23
CA GLU A 150 4.83 -12.06 -12.23
C GLU A 150 3.56 -11.51 -12.87
N SER A 151 2.64 -12.39 -13.28
CA SER A 151 1.35 -12.01 -13.88
C SER A 151 0.52 -11.13 -12.95
N CYS A 152 0.33 -11.57 -11.70
CA CYS A 152 -0.41 -10.79 -10.70
C CYS A 152 0.26 -9.44 -10.39
N THR A 153 1.60 -9.40 -10.37
CA THR A 153 2.34 -8.15 -10.14
C THR A 153 2.19 -7.18 -11.32
N ALA A 154 2.25 -7.69 -12.55
CA ALA A 154 2.05 -6.89 -13.75
C ALA A 154 0.62 -6.33 -13.82
N GLU A 155 -0.39 -7.13 -13.47
CA GLU A 155 -1.78 -6.69 -13.41
C GLU A 155 -2.01 -5.65 -12.30
N ALA A 156 -1.43 -5.85 -11.12
CA ALA A 156 -1.46 -4.87 -10.05
C ALA A 156 -0.79 -3.54 -10.45
N GLN A 157 0.34 -3.60 -11.16
CA GLN A 157 1.03 -2.41 -11.68
C GLN A 157 0.18 -1.70 -12.74
N LYS A 158 -0.51 -2.45 -13.61
CA LYS A 158 -1.46 -1.91 -14.57
C LYS A 158 -2.62 -1.19 -13.87
N LEU A 159 -3.25 -1.81 -12.88
CA LEU A 159 -4.31 -1.18 -12.08
C LEU A 159 -3.78 0.06 -11.37
N ALA A 160 -2.62 -0.03 -10.72
CA ALA A 160 -1.99 1.12 -10.07
C ALA A 160 -1.75 2.27 -11.06
N SER A 161 -1.31 2.00 -12.29
CA SER A 161 -1.14 3.04 -13.31
C SER A 161 -2.47 3.72 -13.68
N GLN A 162 -3.57 2.96 -13.74
CA GLN A 162 -4.90 3.46 -14.05
C GLN A 162 -5.54 4.24 -12.88
N PHE A 163 -5.18 3.91 -11.64
CA PHE A 163 -5.69 4.56 -10.42
C PHE A 163 -4.68 5.54 -9.77
N SER A 164 -3.50 5.74 -10.37
CA SER A 164 -2.46 6.67 -9.87
C SER A 164 -2.72 8.13 -10.24
N GLU A 165 -3.71 8.40 -11.09
CA GLU A 165 -4.29 9.74 -11.17
C GLU A 165 -4.99 10.00 -9.84
N ALA A 166 -4.51 11.01 -9.13
CA ALA A 166 -4.81 11.37 -7.74
C ALA A 166 -6.30 11.59 -7.38
N GLU A 167 -7.24 11.28 -8.26
CA GLU A 167 -8.69 11.38 -8.07
C GLU A 167 -9.24 10.37 -7.05
N PHE A 168 -8.70 9.15 -6.97
CA PHE A 168 -9.25 8.13 -6.08
C PHE A 168 -8.94 8.39 -4.59
N ILE A 169 -7.71 8.79 -4.26
CA ILE A 169 -7.36 9.11 -2.87
C ILE A 169 -7.90 10.48 -2.45
N SER A 170 -7.95 11.46 -3.37
CA SER A 170 -8.55 12.77 -3.08
C SER A 170 -10.08 12.69 -2.88
N SER A 171 -10.77 11.77 -3.54
CA SER A 171 -12.22 11.54 -3.31
C SER A 171 -12.54 10.79 -2.01
N LEU A 172 -11.59 10.07 -1.42
CA LEU A 172 -11.76 9.36 -0.13
C LEU A 172 -11.37 10.20 1.08
N ILE A 173 -10.51 11.21 0.91
CA ILE A 173 -10.13 12.15 1.97
C ILE A 173 -10.99 13.39 1.78
N PRO A 174 -12.10 13.55 2.54
CA PRO A 174 -12.98 14.69 2.37
C PRO A 174 -12.20 15.98 2.52
N ASP A 175 -12.49 16.92 1.62
CA ASP A 175 -11.82 18.22 1.57
C ASP A 175 -11.97 18.91 2.94
N PRO A 176 -10.89 19.21 3.68
CA PRO A 176 -10.98 19.79 5.02
C PRO A 176 -11.67 21.16 5.03
N ILE A 177 -11.76 21.80 3.85
CA ILE A 177 -12.45 23.05 3.60
C ILE A 177 -13.97 22.86 3.58
N GLU A 178 -14.48 21.76 3.01
CA GLU A 178 -15.91 21.53 2.87
C GLU A 178 -16.55 20.80 4.06
N HIS A 179 -15.79 19.99 4.81
CA HIS A 179 -16.38 19.05 5.79
C HIS A 179 -15.90 19.19 7.26
N GLY A 180 -15.45 20.37 7.68
CA GLY A 180 -15.62 20.78 9.09
C GLY A 180 -14.39 21.27 9.84
N VAL A 181 -13.18 21.20 9.28
CA VAL A 181 -11.98 21.74 9.95
C VAL A 181 -11.99 23.27 9.90
N VAL A 182 -12.35 23.87 8.76
CA VAL A 182 -12.44 25.32 8.59
C VAL A 182 -13.60 25.92 9.39
N ASP A 183 -14.75 25.25 9.43
CA ASP A 183 -15.90 25.67 10.25
C ASP A 183 -15.63 25.52 11.76
N GLY A 184 -14.91 24.47 12.16
CA GLY A 184 -14.44 24.28 13.52
C GLY A 184 -13.46 25.37 13.95
N LEU A 185 -12.51 25.73 13.09
CA LEU A 185 -11.53 26.79 13.33
C LEU A 185 -12.17 28.19 13.33
N ARG A 186 -13.10 28.48 12.40
CA ARG A 186 -13.85 29.76 12.40
C ARG A 186 -14.66 29.95 13.69
N LYS A 187 -15.31 28.89 14.19
CA LYS A 187 -16.05 28.91 15.47
C LYS A 187 -15.13 29.07 16.68
N LEU A 188 -13.87 28.63 16.60
CA LEU A 188 -12.86 28.78 17.66
C LEU A 188 -12.20 30.16 17.68
N VAL A 189 -12.05 30.81 16.52
CA VAL A 189 -11.42 32.14 16.40
C VAL A 189 -12.42 33.28 16.67
N ALA A 190 -13.70 33.12 16.31
CA ALA A 190 -14.74 34.14 16.52
C ALA A 190 -14.87 34.64 17.98
N PRO A 191 -14.76 33.80 19.03
CA PRO A 191 -14.82 34.24 20.43
C PRO A 191 -13.55 34.97 20.90
N MET A 192 -12.41 34.78 20.24
CA MET A 192 -11.14 35.41 20.62
C MET A 192 -11.01 36.84 20.07
N MET A 193 -11.71 37.17 18.97
CA MET A 193 -11.72 38.53 18.40
C MET A 193 -12.80 39.45 18.99
N GLY A 194 -13.77 38.90 19.75
CA GLY A 194 -14.88 39.66 20.34
C GLY A 194 -14.63 40.20 21.76
N LYS A 195 -13.45 40.00 22.36
CA LYS A 195 -13.19 40.27 23.79
C LYS A 195 -12.24 41.42 24.11
N THR A 196 -11.92 42.29 23.15
CA THR A 196 -11.11 43.51 23.37
C THR A 196 -11.94 44.80 23.30
N ALA A 197 -13.18 44.77 23.79
CA ALA A 197 -13.97 45.96 24.03
C ALA A 197 -14.83 45.76 25.29
N GLY A 198 -14.23 46.07 26.44
CA GLY A 198 -14.85 46.11 27.76
C GLY A 198 -13.99 46.94 28.67
#